data_AF-S2IX78-F1
#
_entry.id   AF-S2IX78-F1
#
_cell.length_a   1.000
_cell.length_b   1.000
_cell.length_c   1.000
_cell.angle_alpha   90.00
_cell.angle_beta   90.00
_cell.angle_gamma   90.00
#
_symmetry.space_group_name_H-M   'P 1'
#
loop_
_entity.id
_entity.type
_entity.pdbx_description
1 polymer ?
#
loop_
_entity_poly.entity_id
_entity_poly.type
_entity_poly.pdbx_seq_one_letter_code
_entity_poly.pdbx_strand_id
1 'polypeptide(L)'
;MGGIEQPELTWWNVGEASTAVLIAAIVSLCLGTKLELSLIISGIRCVVQLSLMGFILDDVLKTQHMSVVMAMSVVFVLLGSYETVFNRTKKTFKGMFPVMFGILLISNLFITYIGTAFVLKADPFWDPPTFVPVIGMLLGNSMSSVAMATERCLDQFSTHAPMLETRLSFGASRYEASLPLAVEAIRLALLPVITQLSVMGMINIPGMMTGQIMAGTPMMEAVIYQQCIMFMIAASSAFGVVMSVAVSIMSVGGFVLLQTKNTPLGLYEYTHRQGSKYETR
;
A
#
# COMPACT_ATOMS: atom_id res chain seq x y z
N MET A 1 -17.65 -6.39 -38.05
CA MET A 1 -17.41 -5.77 -36.72
C MET A 1 -18.75 -5.74 -36.00
N GLY A 2 -19.11 -6.83 -35.32
CA GLY A 2 -20.25 -6.82 -34.39
C GLY A 2 -19.76 -6.19 -33.10
N GLY A 3 -20.09 -4.92 -32.87
CA GLY A 3 -19.88 -4.31 -31.56
C GLY A 3 -20.73 -5.09 -30.57
N ILE A 4 -20.10 -5.66 -29.55
CA ILE A 4 -20.83 -6.27 -28.43
C ILE A 4 -21.55 -5.09 -27.76
N GLU A 5 -22.87 -4.98 -27.92
CA GLU A 5 -23.66 -4.03 -27.15
C GLU A 5 -23.44 -4.34 -25.67
N GLN A 6 -22.72 -3.43 -24.99
CA GLN A 6 -22.53 -3.57 -23.57
C GLN A 6 -23.85 -3.22 -22.87
N PRO A 7 -24.31 -4.04 -21.92
CA PRO A 7 -25.52 -3.73 -21.17
C PRO A 7 -25.36 -2.40 -20.45
N GLU A 8 -26.37 -1.54 -20.54
CA GLU A 8 -26.38 -0.27 -19.81
C GLU A 8 -26.39 -0.56 -18.30
N LEU A 9 -25.31 -0.15 -17.63
CA LEU A 9 -25.17 -0.30 -16.18
C LEU A 9 -25.89 0.86 -15.48
N THR A 10 -26.71 0.52 -14.50
CA THR A 10 -27.45 1.50 -13.68
C THR A 10 -27.05 1.40 -12.21
N TRP A 11 -27.48 2.38 -11.41
CA TRP A 11 -27.28 2.36 -9.96
C TRP A 11 -27.87 1.12 -9.28
N TRP A 12 -28.84 0.44 -9.91
CA TRP A 12 -29.40 -0.80 -9.38
C TRP A 12 -28.38 -1.94 -9.39
N ASN A 13 -27.52 -2.03 -10.42
CA ASN A 13 -26.48 -3.05 -10.47
C ASN A 13 -25.44 -2.85 -9.35
N VAL A 14 -25.15 -1.61 -8.98
CA VAL A 14 -24.30 -1.30 -7.81
C VAL A 14 -24.97 -1.77 -6.52
N GLY A 15 -26.28 -1.56 -6.39
CA GLY A 15 -27.07 -2.05 -5.25
C GLY A 15 -27.06 -3.58 -5.16
N GLU A 16 -27.28 -4.26 -6.28
CA GLU A 16 -27.23 -5.72 -6.38
C GLU A 16 -25.85 -6.26 -5.99
N ALA A 17 -24.76 -5.70 -6.52
CA ALA A 17 -23.40 -6.10 -6.16
C ALA A 17 -23.08 -5.83 -4.67
N SER A 18 -23.62 -4.76 -4.10
CA SER A 18 -23.44 -4.43 -2.68
C SER A 18 -24.04 -5.46 -1.73
N THR A 19 -25.06 -6.21 -2.16
CA THR A 19 -25.64 -7.30 -1.35
C THR A 19 -24.61 -8.39 -1.03
N ALA A 20 -23.68 -8.69 -1.96
CA ALA A 20 -22.61 -9.65 -1.71
C ALA A 20 -21.68 -9.20 -0.56
N VAL A 21 -21.39 -7.89 -0.48
CA VAL A 21 -20.62 -7.32 0.62
C VAL A 21 -21.38 -7.41 1.95
N LEU A 22 -22.71 -7.21 1.93
CA LEU A 22 -23.55 -7.38 3.11
C LEU A 22 -23.57 -8.83 3.60
N ILE A 23 -23.65 -9.80 2.68
CA ILE A 23 -23.56 -11.23 3.02
C ILE A 23 -22.22 -11.53 3.69
N ALA A 24 -21.10 -11.01 3.15
CA ALA A 24 -19.79 -11.17 3.77
C ALA A 24 -19.72 -10.54 5.18
N ALA A 25 -20.36 -9.38 5.39
CA ALA A 25 -20.45 -8.74 6.70
C ALA A 25 -21.28 -9.57 7.70
N ILE A 26 -22.37 -10.21 7.25
CA ILE A 26 -23.16 -11.13 8.09
C ILE A 26 -22.34 -12.36 8.47
N VAL A 27 -21.60 -12.94 7.53
CA VAL A 27 -20.70 -14.08 7.83
C VAL A 27 -19.62 -13.66 8.85
N SER A 28 -19.07 -12.44 8.72
CA SER A 28 -18.13 -11.88 9.69
C SER A 28 -18.73 -11.75 11.09
N LEU A 29 -20.00 -11.33 11.20
CA LEU A 29 -20.74 -11.28 12.46
C LEU A 29 -20.92 -12.69 13.06
N CYS A 30 -21.35 -13.65 12.26
CA CYS A 30 -21.55 -15.03 12.71
C CYS A 30 -20.25 -15.69 13.19
N LEU A 31 -19.12 -15.36 12.56
CA LEU A 31 -17.79 -15.88 12.92
C LEU A 31 -17.07 -15.02 13.99
N GLY A 32 -17.63 -13.88 14.39
CA GLY A 32 -17.05 -12.99 15.40
C GLY A 32 -15.72 -12.33 15.00
N THR A 33 -15.47 -12.13 13.71
CA THR A 33 -14.18 -11.59 13.22
C THR A 33 -14.02 -10.08 13.42
N LYS A 34 -15.10 -9.37 13.78
CA LYS A 34 -15.14 -7.91 14.00
C LYS A 34 -14.76 -7.10 12.75
N LEU A 35 -15.08 -7.60 11.56
CA LEU A 35 -14.80 -6.94 10.28
C LEU A 35 -16.06 -6.34 9.64
N GLU A 36 -17.25 -6.61 10.17
CA GLU A 36 -18.54 -6.22 9.60
C GLU A 36 -18.67 -4.72 9.37
N LEU A 37 -18.35 -3.90 10.38
CA LEU A 37 -18.41 -2.45 10.28
C LEU A 37 -17.31 -1.93 9.35
N SER A 38 -16.13 -2.55 9.38
CA SER A 38 -15.02 -2.20 8.49
C SER A 38 -15.39 -2.43 7.02
N LEU A 39 -16.04 -3.56 6.71
CA LEU A 39 -16.54 -3.88 5.38
C LEU A 39 -17.61 -2.90 4.91
N ILE A 40 -18.61 -2.62 5.75
CA ILE A 40 -19.71 -1.69 5.40
C ILE A 40 -19.18 -0.27 5.20
N ILE A 41 -18.37 0.24 6.12
CA ILE A 41 -17.80 1.59 6.03
C ILE A 41 -16.89 1.70 4.81
N SER A 42 -16.04 0.71 4.55
CA SER A 42 -15.17 0.71 3.38
C SER A 42 -15.97 0.60 2.08
N GLY A 43 -17.06 -0.18 2.05
CA GLY A 43 -17.97 -0.29 0.91
C GLY A 43 -18.65 1.04 0.60
N ILE A 44 -19.22 1.71 1.60
CA ILE A 44 -19.83 3.04 1.43
C ILE A 44 -18.78 4.06 0.95
N ARG A 45 -17.59 4.07 1.56
CA ARG A 45 -16.47 4.92 1.11
C ARG A 45 -16.12 4.65 -0.35
N CYS A 46 -16.06 3.38 -0.77
CA CYS A 46 -15.77 2.99 -2.14
C CYS A 46 -16.78 3.57 -3.14
N VAL A 47 -18.08 3.39 -2.88
CA VAL A 47 -19.15 3.92 -3.76
C VAL A 47 -19.05 5.43 -3.87
N VAL A 48 -18.90 6.14 -2.74
CA VAL A 48 -18.80 7.60 -2.72
C VAL A 48 -17.55 8.08 -3.43
N GLN A 49 -16.38 7.51 -3.12
CA GLN A 49 -15.09 7.92 -3.68
C GLN A 49 -15.04 7.67 -5.18
N LEU A 50 -15.49 6.50 -5.66
CA LEU A 50 -15.48 6.18 -7.09
C LEU A 50 -16.46 7.06 -7.87
N SER A 51 -17.64 7.36 -7.30
CA SER A 51 -18.61 8.28 -7.91
C SER A 51 -18.05 9.70 -8.02
N LEU A 52 -17.45 10.22 -6.93
CA LEU A 52 -16.77 11.52 -6.95
C LEU A 52 -15.66 11.55 -8.00
N MET A 53 -14.90 10.46 -8.11
CA MET A 53 -13.84 10.36 -9.11
C MET A 53 -14.37 10.40 -10.53
N GLY A 54 -15.51 9.75 -10.81
CA GLY A 54 -16.18 9.83 -12.11
C GLY A 54 -16.54 11.26 -12.50
N PHE A 55 -16.97 12.10 -11.54
CA PHE A 55 -17.26 13.51 -11.79
C PHE A 55 -16.01 14.36 -12.02
N ILE A 56 -14.95 14.13 -11.25
CA ILE A 56 -13.73 14.96 -11.30
C ILE A 56 -12.84 14.59 -12.49
N LEU A 57 -12.78 13.31 -12.83
CA LEU A 57 -11.74 12.79 -13.71
C LEU A 57 -11.94 13.28 -15.16
N ASP A 58 -13.17 13.42 -15.66
CA ASP A 58 -13.41 13.92 -17.02
C ASP A 58 -12.80 15.32 -17.25
N ASP A 59 -12.99 16.24 -16.30
CA ASP A 59 -12.42 17.59 -16.35
C ASP A 59 -10.89 17.58 -16.25
N VAL A 60 -10.35 16.76 -15.35
CA VAL A 60 -8.89 16.62 -15.16
C VAL A 60 -8.24 16.01 -16.39
N LEU A 61 -8.88 15.03 -17.03
CA LEU A 61 -8.33 14.35 -18.20
C LEU A 61 -8.33 15.22 -19.46
N LYS A 62 -9.26 16.18 -19.57
CA LYS A 62 -9.31 17.16 -20.67
C LYS A 62 -8.36 18.34 -20.49
N THR A 63 -7.83 18.54 -19.28
CA THR A 63 -7.01 19.69 -18.94
C THR A 63 -5.61 19.61 -19.58
N GLN A 64 -5.17 20.71 -20.21
CA GLN A 64 -3.83 20.84 -20.82
C GLN A 64 -2.81 21.53 -19.91
N HIS A 65 -3.06 21.56 -18.61
CA HIS A 65 -2.21 22.22 -17.62
C HIS A 65 -1.49 21.21 -16.74
N MET A 66 -0.17 21.14 -16.90
CA MET A 66 0.75 20.36 -16.05
C MET A 66 0.50 20.58 -14.55
N SER A 67 0.24 21.82 -14.14
CA SER A 67 0.03 22.17 -12.73
C SER A 67 -1.15 21.43 -12.11
N VAL A 68 -2.22 21.20 -12.88
CA VAL A 68 -3.42 20.47 -12.40
C VAL A 68 -3.10 18.99 -12.22
N VAL A 69 -2.41 18.37 -13.18
CA VAL A 69 -1.97 16.96 -13.10
C VAL A 69 -1.05 16.74 -11.90
N MET A 70 -0.09 17.65 -11.69
CA MET A 70 0.83 17.57 -10.55
C MET A 70 0.12 17.85 -9.22
N ALA A 71 -0.80 18.81 -9.16
CA ALA A 71 -1.60 19.06 -7.96
C ALA A 71 -2.45 17.84 -7.61
N MET A 72 -3.09 17.20 -8.60
CA MET A 72 -3.87 15.98 -8.42
C MET A 72 -3.00 14.83 -7.89
N SER A 73 -1.79 14.70 -8.43
CA SER A 73 -0.81 13.71 -7.98
C SER A 73 -0.41 13.91 -6.52
N VAL A 74 -0.20 15.17 -6.09
CA VAL A 74 0.07 15.50 -4.70
C VAL A 74 -1.14 15.19 -3.81
N VAL A 75 -2.37 15.46 -4.27
CA VAL A 75 -3.60 15.10 -3.56
C VAL A 75 -3.70 13.58 -3.36
N PHE A 76 -3.44 12.78 -4.40
CA PHE A 76 -3.39 11.33 -4.28
C PHE A 76 -2.38 10.89 -3.22
N VAL A 77 -1.15 11.38 -3.28
CA VAL A 77 -0.10 11.03 -2.32
C VAL A 77 -0.49 11.44 -0.89
N LEU A 78 -1.14 12.59 -0.72
CA LEU A 78 -1.61 13.07 0.58
C LEU A 78 -2.73 12.19 1.15
N LEU A 79 -3.70 11.80 0.33
CA LEU A 79 -4.76 10.87 0.73
C LEU A 79 -4.18 9.48 1.04
N GLY A 80 -3.23 9.01 0.23
CA GLY A 80 -2.56 7.72 0.43
C GLY A 80 -1.69 7.69 1.68
N SER A 81 -0.96 8.76 1.99
CA SER A 81 -0.18 8.85 3.22
C SER A 81 -1.08 8.93 4.45
N TYR A 82 -2.22 9.64 4.36
CA TYR A 82 -3.22 9.68 5.43
C TYR A 82 -3.78 8.28 5.70
N GLU A 83 -4.22 7.56 4.66
CA GLU A 83 -4.77 6.21 4.80
C GLU A 83 -3.72 5.23 5.36
N THR A 84 -2.46 5.34 4.91
CA THR A 84 -1.33 4.55 5.43
C THR A 84 -1.16 4.73 6.93
N VAL A 85 -1.06 5.98 7.38
CA VAL A 85 -0.67 6.29 8.76
C VAL A 85 -1.82 6.14 9.74
N PHE A 86 -3.02 6.59 9.39
CA PHE A 86 -4.14 6.66 10.34
C PHE A 86 -5.07 5.45 10.29
N ASN A 87 -5.18 4.78 9.16
CA ASN A 87 -6.14 3.67 9.00
C ASN A 87 -5.47 2.30 8.89
N ARG A 88 -4.23 2.23 8.38
CA ARG A 88 -3.53 0.95 8.16
C ARG A 88 -2.51 0.58 9.22
N THR A 89 -1.78 1.53 9.79
CA THR A 89 -0.74 1.23 10.78
C THR A 89 -1.24 1.38 12.22
N LYS A 90 -1.23 0.29 13.01
CA LYS A 90 -1.61 0.31 14.43
C LYS A 90 -0.59 0.98 15.35
N LYS A 91 0.70 0.84 15.02
CA LYS A 91 1.83 1.41 15.79
C LYS A 91 2.41 2.59 15.03
N THR A 92 2.43 3.76 15.64
CA THR A 92 2.95 4.99 15.00
C THR A 92 4.12 5.56 15.79
N PHE A 93 5.01 6.28 15.11
CA PHE A 93 6.05 7.09 15.75
C PHE A 93 5.86 8.59 15.44
N LYS A 94 6.48 9.45 16.24
CA LYS A 94 6.37 10.91 16.09
C LYS A 94 6.88 11.35 14.71
N GLY A 95 6.03 12.03 13.95
CA GLY A 95 6.38 12.51 12.60
C GLY A 95 6.22 11.48 11.48
N MET A 96 5.52 10.37 11.72
CA MET A 96 5.30 9.34 10.68
C MET A 96 4.56 9.87 9.44
N PHE A 97 3.59 10.79 9.60
CA PHE A 97 2.84 11.36 8.47
C PHE A 97 3.72 12.07 7.42
N PRO A 98 4.50 13.11 7.77
CA PRO A 98 5.35 13.80 6.77
C PRO A 98 6.42 12.89 6.18
N VAL A 99 6.91 11.91 6.96
CA VAL A 99 7.84 10.88 6.47
C VAL A 99 7.18 10.00 5.41
N MET A 100 6.01 9.44 5.69
CA MET A 100 5.30 8.57 4.74
C MET A 100 4.85 9.34 3.50
N PHE A 101 4.42 10.60 3.67
CA PHE A 101 4.17 11.49 2.55
C PHE A 101 5.40 11.64 1.66
N GLY A 102 6.57 11.97 2.23
CA GLY A 102 7.81 12.09 1.46
C GLY A 102 8.23 10.80 0.77
N ILE A 103 8.10 9.65 1.44
CA ILE A 103 8.42 8.34 0.86
C ILE A 103 7.51 8.03 -0.33
N LEU A 104 6.19 8.12 -0.14
CA LEU A 104 5.23 7.83 -1.20
C LEU A 104 5.35 8.82 -2.36
N LEU A 105 5.61 10.10 -2.06
CA LEU A 105 5.83 11.13 -3.07
C LEU A 105 7.04 10.78 -3.93
N ILE A 106 8.19 10.52 -3.31
CA ILE A 106 9.44 10.23 -4.01
C ILE A 106 9.31 8.91 -4.78
N SER A 107 8.86 7.83 -4.14
CA SER A 107 8.81 6.51 -4.77
C SER A 107 7.84 6.46 -5.94
N ASN A 108 6.66 7.10 -5.82
CA ASN A 108 5.65 7.05 -6.88
C ASN A 108 5.92 8.09 -7.96
N LEU A 109 6.19 9.37 -7.62
CA LEU A 109 6.46 10.37 -8.66
C LEU A 109 7.70 10.03 -9.48
N PHE A 110 8.75 9.50 -8.84
CA PHE A 110 9.97 9.11 -9.56
C PHE A 110 9.69 8.00 -10.58
N ILE A 111 9.00 6.94 -10.17
CA ILE A 111 8.71 5.81 -11.06
C ILE A 111 7.63 6.17 -12.09
N THR A 112 6.62 6.95 -11.74
CA THR A 112 5.64 7.47 -12.71
C THR A 112 6.34 8.33 -13.75
N TYR A 113 7.18 9.29 -13.35
CA TYR A 113 7.91 10.14 -14.29
C TYR A 113 8.78 9.32 -15.24
N ILE A 114 9.58 8.40 -14.72
CA ILE A 114 10.43 7.54 -15.56
C ILE A 114 9.56 6.67 -16.48
N GLY A 115 8.48 6.11 -15.94
CA GLY A 115 7.57 5.25 -16.68
C GLY A 115 6.85 5.97 -17.80
N THR A 116 6.24 7.13 -17.55
CA THR A 116 5.50 7.86 -18.58
C THR A 116 6.44 8.49 -19.61
N ALA A 117 7.56 9.07 -19.18
CA ALA A 117 8.50 9.73 -20.09
C ALA A 117 9.33 8.76 -20.95
N PHE A 118 9.87 7.68 -20.37
CA PHE A 118 10.81 6.80 -21.08
C PHE A 118 10.21 5.44 -21.48
N VAL A 119 9.36 4.85 -20.65
CA VAL A 119 8.81 3.51 -20.90
C VAL A 119 7.61 3.60 -21.84
N LEU A 120 6.63 4.42 -21.50
CA LEU A 120 5.40 4.62 -22.27
C LEU A 120 5.57 5.68 -23.36
N LYS A 121 6.63 6.50 -23.28
CA LYS A 121 6.95 7.57 -24.25
C LYS A 121 5.76 8.50 -24.51
N ALA A 122 5.02 8.83 -23.45
CA ALA A 122 3.95 9.82 -23.53
C ALA A 122 4.56 11.20 -23.84
N ASP A 123 4.02 11.88 -24.84
CA ASP A 123 4.43 13.24 -25.22
C ASP A 123 3.22 14.19 -25.16
N PRO A 124 3.16 15.11 -24.19
CA PRO A 124 4.14 15.32 -23.13
C PRO A 124 4.07 14.24 -22.04
N PHE A 125 5.13 14.07 -21.25
CA PHE A 125 5.19 13.01 -20.23
C PHE A 125 4.08 13.06 -19.17
N TRP A 126 3.43 14.22 -19.04
CA TRP A 126 2.34 14.50 -18.11
C TRP A 126 0.95 14.35 -18.74
N ASP A 127 0.85 13.78 -19.95
CA ASP A 127 -0.42 13.51 -20.64
C ASP A 127 -1.47 12.98 -19.65
N PRO A 128 -2.54 13.73 -19.34
CA PRO A 128 -3.43 13.42 -18.23
C PRO A 128 -4.08 12.02 -18.31
N PRO A 129 -4.60 11.55 -19.46
CA PRO A 129 -5.17 10.20 -19.63
C PRO A 129 -4.18 9.08 -19.34
N THR A 130 -2.89 9.33 -19.52
CA THR A 130 -1.84 8.36 -19.22
C THR A 130 -1.32 8.52 -17.78
N PHE A 131 -0.95 9.74 -17.40
CA PHE A 131 -0.23 10.01 -16.15
C PHE A 131 -1.09 9.77 -14.90
N VAL A 132 -2.34 10.28 -14.89
CA VAL A 132 -3.21 10.24 -13.71
C VAL A 132 -3.60 8.80 -13.33
N PRO A 133 -3.99 7.92 -14.26
CA PRO A 133 -4.24 6.52 -13.93
C PRO A 133 -2.96 5.77 -13.50
N VAL A 134 -1.82 6.03 -14.16
CA VAL A 134 -0.55 5.38 -13.83
C VAL A 134 -0.14 5.68 -12.40
N ILE A 135 -0.10 6.95 -12.00
CA ILE A 135 0.25 7.30 -10.62
C ILE A 135 -0.78 6.74 -9.62
N GLY A 136 -2.07 6.77 -9.94
CA GLY A 136 -3.11 6.21 -9.07
C GLY A 136 -2.92 4.71 -8.82
N MET A 137 -2.61 3.93 -9.87
CA MET A 137 -2.35 2.50 -9.77
C MET A 137 -1.06 2.19 -8.98
N LEU A 138 0.02 2.92 -9.26
CA LEU A 138 1.29 2.77 -8.55
C LEU A 138 1.13 3.10 -7.06
N LEU A 139 0.46 4.21 -6.75
CA LEU A 139 0.22 4.63 -5.38
C LEU A 139 -0.66 3.62 -4.64
N GLY A 140 -1.77 3.17 -5.22
CA GLY A 140 -2.68 2.23 -4.54
C GLY A 140 -2.01 0.91 -4.14
N ASN A 141 -1.13 0.39 -5.00
CA ASN A 141 -0.37 -0.84 -4.73
C ASN A 141 0.82 -0.61 -3.79
N SER A 142 1.61 0.44 -4.01
CA SER A 142 2.79 0.73 -3.20
C SER A 142 2.42 1.15 -1.78
N MET A 143 1.34 1.93 -1.61
CA MET A 143 0.81 2.36 -0.32
C MET A 143 0.51 1.19 0.60
N SER A 144 -0.17 0.15 0.09
CA SER A 144 -0.49 -1.05 0.87
C SER A 144 0.77 -1.82 1.27
N SER A 145 1.75 -1.92 0.36
CA SER A 145 3.03 -2.57 0.62
C SER A 145 3.86 -1.82 1.67
N VAL A 146 3.92 -0.49 1.58
CA VAL A 146 4.61 0.40 2.52
C VAL A 146 3.97 0.36 3.91
N ALA A 147 2.64 0.40 3.97
CA ALA A 147 1.89 0.29 5.22
C ALA A 147 2.21 -1.02 5.94
N MET A 148 2.17 -2.14 5.19
CA MET A 148 2.49 -3.47 5.72
C MET A 148 3.95 -3.58 6.15
N ALA A 149 4.90 -3.08 5.36
CA ALA A 149 6.32 -3.07 5.72
C ALA A 149 6.57 -2.31 7.02
N THR A 150 5.98 -1.11 7.13
CA THR A 150 6.12 -0.26 8.31
C THR A 150 5.50 -0.90 9.54
N GLU A 151 4.26 -1.40 9.43
CA GLU A 151 3.57 -2.07 10.55
C GLU A 151 4.36 -3.28 11.03
N ARG A 152 4.81 -4.15 10.12
CA ARG A 152 5.58 -5.35 10.48
C ARG A 152 6.94 -5.00 11.06
N CYS A 153 7.62 -4.01 10.52
CA CYS A 153 8.92 -3.56 11.03
C CYS A 153 8.79 -3.04 12.47
N LEU A 154 7.82 -2.15 12.73
CA LEU A 154 7.56 -1.61 14.07
C LEU A 154 7.08 -2.69 15.04
N ASP A 155 6.29 -3.65 14.58
CA ASP A 155 5.85 -4.77 15.40
C ASP A 155 7.02 -5.69 15.79
N GLN A 156 7.92 -5.98 14.85
CA GLN A 156 9.13 -6.76 15.13
C GLN A 156 10.06 -6.05 16.10
N PHE A 157 10.24 -4.74 15.98
CA PHE A 157 11.04 -3.95 16.93
C PHE A 157 10.45 -3.93 18.32
N SER A 158 9.13 -3.80 18.42
CA SER A 158 8.40 -3.88 19.68
C SER A 158 8.55 -5.24 20.34
N THR A 159 8.39 -6.33 19.58
CA THR A 159 8.44 -7.69 20.11
C THR A 159 9.85 -8.09 20.54
N HIS A 160 10.88 -7.64 19.80
CA HIS A 160 12.29 -7.94 20.06
C HIS A 160 13.04 -6.80 20.75
N ALA A 161 12.34 -5.88 21.43
CA ALA A 161 12.94 -4.74 22.09
C ALA A 161 14.10 -5.11 23.05
N PRO A 162 13.99 -6.14 23.93
CA PRO A 162 15.09 -6.52 24.82
C PRO A 162 16.35 -7.00 24.06
N MET A 163 16.15 -7.71 22.95
CA MET A 163 17.25 -8.19 22.10
C MET A 163 17.94 -7.00 21.40
N LEU A 164 17.16 -6.03 20.91
CA LEU A 164 17.68 -4.82 20.29
C LEU A 164 18.48 -3.97 21.30
N GLU A 165 17.96 -3.78 22.51
CA GLU A 165 18.66 -3.04 23.58
C GLU A 165 19.98 -3.71 23.96
N THR A 166 19.99 -5.03 24.05
CA THR A 166 21.21 -5.79 24.33
C THR A 166 22.26 -5.54 23.24
N ARG A 167 21.89 -5.70 21.96
CA ARG A 167 22.82 -5.47 20.84
C ARG A 167 23.34 -4.04 20.80
N LEU A 168 22.47 -3.05 21.01
CA LEU A 168 22.86 -1.64 21.06
C LEU A 168 23.81 -1.36 22.23
N SER A 169 23.60 -2.00 23.39
CA SER A 169 24.46 -1.86 24.57
C SER A 169 25.85 -2.47 24.36
N PHE A 170 25.95 -3.52 23.54
CA PHE A 170 27.23 -4.08 23.09
C PHE A 170 27.90 -3.28 21.96
N GLY A 171 27.34 -2.12 21.58
CA GLY A 171 27.94 -1.21 20.60
C GLY A 171 27.55 -1.49 19.14
N ALA A 172 26.61 -2.40 18.87
CA ALA A 172 26.10 -2.60 17.52
C ALA A 172 25.39 -1.33 17.02
N SER A 173 25.55 -1.01 15.74
CA SER A 173 24.80 0.10 15.12
C SER A 173 23.31 -0.22 15.03
N ARG A 174 22.47 0.82 14.89
CA ARG A 174 21.01 0.64 14.66
C ARG A 174 20.73 -0.26 13.46
N TYR A 175 21.53 -0.11 12.40
CA TYR A 175 21.42 -0.91 11.20
C TYR A 175 21.73 -2.39 11.48
N GLU A 176 22.90 -2.71 12.06
CA GLU A 176 23.29 -4.09 12.35
C GLU A 176 22.33 -4.79 13.31
N ALA A 177 21.87 -4.08 14.35
CA ALA A 177 20.96 -4.64 15.35
C ALA A 177 19.60 -5.04 14.75
N SER A 178 19.09 -4.24 13.82
CA SER A 178 17.72 -4.34 13.27
C SER A 178 17.63 -5.00 11.89
N LEU A 179 18.74 -5.12 11.16
CA LEU A 179 18.79 -5.69 9.80
C LEU A 179 18.03 -7.02 9.64
N PRO A 180 18.21 -8.05 10.51
CA PRO A 180 17.48 -9.31 10.31
C PRO A 180 15.96 -9.14 10.42
N LEU A 181 15.49 -8.26 11.32
CA LEU A 181 14.07 -7.97 11.49
C LEU A 181 13.52 -7.14 10.30
N ALA A 182 14.34 -6.21 9.80
CA ALA A 182 14.02 -5.38 8.65
C ALA A 182 13.90 -6.19 7.36
N VAL A 183 14.82 -7.13 7.11
CA VAL A 183 14.77 -8.02 5.92
C VAL A 183 13.50 -8.83 5.90
N GLU A 184 13.07 -9.37 7.05
CA GLU A 184 11.83 -10.13 7.13
C GLU A 184 10.59 -9.26 6.87
N ALA A 185 10.56 -8.04 7.42
CA ALA A 185 9.50 -7.09 7.13
C ALA A 185 9.39 -6.73 5.63
N ILE A 186 10.54 -6.52 4.95
CA ILE A 186 10.58 -6.26 3.50
C ILE A 186 10.05 -7.47 2.73
N ARG A 187 10.50 -8.69 3.06
CA ARG A 187 10.06 -9.92 2.39
C ARG A 187 8.55 -10.13 2.48
N LEU A 188 8.00 -10.01 3.69
CA LEU A 188 6.57 -10.15 3.91
C LEU A 188 5.78 -9.06 3.19
N ALA A 189 6.31 -7.83 3.14
CA ALA A 189 5.66 -6.71 2.49
C ALA A 189 5.58 -6.85 0.95
N LEU A 190 6.61 -7.43 0.33
CA LEU A 190 6.69 -7.59 -1.13
C LEU A 190 6.12 -8.91 -1.64
N LEU A 191 5.81 -9.86 -0.76
CA LEU A 191 5.24 -11.15 -1.16
C LEU A 191 3.98 -11.00 -2.03
N PRO A 192 2.99 -10.14 -1.71
CA PRO A 192 1.81 -9.97 -2.56
C PRO A 192 2.14 -9.42 -3.94
N VAL A 193 3.14 -8.54 -4.05
CA VAL A 193 3.59 -7.97 -5.33
C VAL A 193 4.22 -9.07 -6.20
N ILE A 194 5.06 -9.91 -5.61
CA ILE A 194 5.68 -11.04 -6.30
C ILE A 194 4.61 -12.03 -6.75
N THR A 195 3.66 -12.38 -5.87
CA THR A 195 2.56 -13.28 -6.24
C THR A 195 1.72 -12.71 -7.37
N GLN A 196 1.41 -11.41 -7.36
CA GLN A 196 0.69 -10.75 -8.47
C GLN A 196 1.46 -10.87 -9.79
N LEU A 197 2.78 -10.64 -9.78
CA LEU A 197 3.62 -10.83 -10.98
C LEU A 197 3.60 -12.28 -11.48
N SER A 198 3.64 -13.26 -10.57
CA SER A 198 3.68 -14.68 -10.93
C SER A 198 2.39 -15.19 -11.56
N VAL A 199 1.22 -14.65 -11.18
CA VAL A 199 -0.09 -15.14 -11.69
C VAL A 199 -0.67 -14.29 -12.81
N MET A 200 -0.07 -13.13 -13.10
CA MET A 200 -0.57 -12.20 -14.10
C MET A 200 -0.54 -12.83 -15.49
N GLY A 201 -1.66 -12.78 -16.20
CA GLY A 201 -1.81 -13.38 -17.54
C GLY A 201 -2.06 -14.89 -17.55
N MET A 202 -1.83 -15.62 -16.45
CA MET A 202 -2.26 -17.02 -16.31
C MET A 202 -3.67 -17.14 -15.74
N ILE A 203 -3.96 -16.38 -14.68
CA ILE A 203 -5.25 -16.43 -13.97
C ILE A 203 -5.93 -15.06 -14.03
N ASN A 204 -5.16 -13.99 -13.78
CA ASN A 204 -5.70 -12.64 -13.72
C ASN A 204 -5.55 -11.95 -15.07
N ILE A 205 -6.67 -11.54 -15.67
CA ILE A 205 -6.71 -10.61 -16.80
C ILE A 205 -7.03 -9.21 -16.23
N PRO A 206 -6.10 -8.25 -16.31
CA PRO A 206 -6.31 -6.92 -15.75
C PRO A 206 -7.47 -6.18 -16.39
N GLY A 207 -8.31 -5.55 -15.56
CA GLY A 207 -9.48 -4.81 -16.04
C GLY A 207 -9.13 -3.66 -16.98
N MET A 208 -8.01 -2.97 -16.77
CA MET A 208 -7.56 -1.89 -17.66
C MET A 208 -7.11 -2.42 -19.03
N MET A 209 -6.43 -3.57 -19.08
CA MET A 209 -6.09 -4.25 -20.33
C MET A 209 -7.36 -4.65 -21.10
N THR A 210 -8.34 -5.27 -20.45
CA THR A 210 -9.64 -5.59 -21.08
C THR A 210 -10.37 -4.32 -21.52
N GLY A 211 -10.31 -3.25 -20.73
CA GLY A 211 -10.88 -1.94 -21.06
C GLY A 211 -10.28 -1.35 -22.34
N GLN A 212 -8.95 -1.37 -22.49
CA GLN A 212 -8.26 -0.92 -23.71
C GLN A 212 -8.66 -1.76 -24.93
N ILE A 213 -8.75 -3.08 -24.77
CA ILE A 213 -9.19 -3.97 -25.85
C ILE A 213 -10.63 -3.64 -26.29
N MET A 214 -11.53 -3.40 -25.33
CA MET A 214 -12.92 -3.00 -25.62
C MET A 214 -13.01 -1.61 -26.25
N ALA A 215 -12.08 -0.71 -25.91
CA ALA A 215 -11.95 0.62 -26.52
C ALA A 215 -11.32 0.59 -27.93
N GLY A 216 -10.95 -0.60 -28.44
CA GLY A 216 -10.43 -0.78 -29.79
C GLY A 216 -8.90 -0.77 -29.91
N THR A 217 -8.17 -0.71 -28.79
CA THR A 217 -6.71 -0.86 -28.80
C THR A 217 -6.31 -2.27 -29.27
N PRO A 218 -5.30 -2.41 -30.14
CA PRO A 218 -4.80 -3.73 -30.54
C PRO A 218 -4.41 -4.57 -29.32
N MET A 219 -4.80 -5.84 -29.31
CA MET A 219 -4.60 -6.73 -28.15
C MET A 219 -3.14 -6.79 -27.71
N MET A 220 -2.20 -6.86 -28.65
CA MET A 220 -0.77 -6.92 -28.32
C MET A 220 -0.26 -5.64 -27.66
N GLU A 221 -0.76 -4.47 -28.08
CA GLU A 221 -0.38 -3.19 -27.47
C GLU A 221 -0.90 -3.10 -26.03
N ALA A 222 -2.14 -3.52 -25.78
CA ALA A 222 -2.70 -3.57 -24.43
C ALA A 222 -1.94 -4.53 -23.50
N VAL A 223 -1.50 -5.70 -24.03
CA VAL A 223 -0.65 -6.65 -23.28
C VAL A 223 0.69 -6.03 -22.91
N ILE A 224 1.39 -5.41 -23.87
CA ILE A 224 2.70 -4.79 -23.63
C ILE A 224 2.57 -3.64 -22.63
N TYR A 225 1.55 -2.79 -22.79
CA TYR A 225 1.27 -1.69 -21.87
C TYR A 225 1.06 -2.23 -20.44
N GLN A 226 0.25 -3.27 -20.28
CA GLN A 226 -0.01 -3.87 -18.97
C GLN A 226 1.24 -4.50 -18.34
N GLN A 227 2.13 -5.12 -19.13
CA GLN A 227 3.42 -5.63 -18.64
C GLN A 227 4.29 -4.49 -18.09
N CYS A 228 4.37 -3.35 -18.80
CA CYS A 228 5.07 -2.17 -18.32
C CYS A 228 4.51 -1.67 -16.98
N ILE A 229 3.18 -1.56 -16.86
CA ILE A 229 2.53 -1.12 -15.61
C ILE A 229 2.84 -2.07 -14.44
N MET A 230 2.85 -3.39 -14.67
CA MET A 230 3.18 -4.36 -13.62
C MET A 230 4.60 -4.22 -13.11
N PHE A 231 5.58 -3.99 -13.99
CA PHE A 231 6.95 -3.74 -13.57
C PHE A 231 7.09 -2.39 -12.84
N MET A 232 6.35 -1.37 -13.25
CA MET A 232 6.33 -0.07 -12.56
C MET A 232 5.70 -0.17 -11.16
N ILE A 233 4.62 -0.93 -11.00
CA ILE A 233 4.02 -1.22 -9.69
C ILE A 233 5.02 -1.95 -8.79
N ALA A 234 5.72 -2.95 -9.32
CA ALA A 234 6.71 -3.70 -8.58
C ALA A 234 7.89 -2.81 -8.12
N ALA A 235 8.40 -1.97 -9.03
CA ALA A 235 9.47 -1.03 -8.72
C ALA A 235 9.05 -0.01 -7.66
N SER A 236 7.93 0.69 -7.87
CA SER A 236 7.42 1.70 -6.91
C SER A 236 7.16 1.12 -5.53
N SER A 237 6.61 -0.10 -5.46
CA SER A 237 6.39 -0.82 -4.20
C SER A 237 7.71 -1.18 -3.52
N ALA A 238 8.68 -1.73 -4.25
CA ALA A 238 10.00 -2.08 -3.71
C ALA A 238 10.74 -0.85 -3.17
N PHE A 239 10.79 0.24 -3.94
CA PHE A 239 11.40 1.50 -3.51
C PHE A 239 10.72 2.06 -2.26
N GLY A 240 9.39 2.14 -2.25
CA GLY A 240 8.63 2.61 -1.10
C GLY A 240 8.90 1.77 0.15
N VAL A 241 8.86 0.44 0.02
CA VAL A 241 9.08 -0.50 1.13
C VAL A 241 10.49 -0.33 1.71
N VAL A 242 11.52 -0.34 0.87
CA VAL A 242 12.91 -0.17 1.33
C VAL A 242 13.11 1.17 2.03
N MET A 243 12.58 2.26 1.47
CA MET A 243 12.66 3.59 2.09
C MET A 243 11.92 3.64 3.43
N SER A 244 10.73 3.05 3.53
CA SER A 244 9.95 2.99 4.78
C SER A 244 10.65 2.21 5.89
N VAL A 245 11.28 1.10 5.54
CA VAL A 245 12.02 0.26 6.49
C VAL A 245 13.32 0.95 6.89
N ALA A 246 14.04 1.58 5.96
CA ALA A 246 15.24 2.35 6.27
C ALA A 246 14.95 3.47 7.28
N VAL A 247 13.86 4.23 7.09
CA VAL A 247 13.46 5.26 8.07
C VAL A 247 13.01 4.64 9.40
N SER A 248 12.31 3.51 9.35
CA SER A 248 11.92 2.78 10.57
C SER A 248 13.14 2.36 11.38
N ILE A 249 14.21 1.85 10.75
CA ILE A 249 15.49 1.51 11.38
C ILE A 249 16.12 2.74 12.05
N MET A 250 16.13 3.89 11.37
CA MET A 250 16.66 5.13 11.95
C MET A 250 15.88 5.56 13.19
N SER A 251 14.57 5.28 13.24
CA SER A 251 13.69 5.61 14.37
C SER A 251 13.75 4.64 15.56
N VAL A 252 14.40 3.47 15.42
CA VAL A 252 14.45 2.39 16.43
C VAL A 252 14.83 2.90 17.82
N GLY A 253 15.90 3.68 17.93
CA GLY A 253 16.41 4.13 19.24
C GLY A 253 15.39 4.97 20.03
N GLY A 254 14.63 5.83 19.35
CA GLY A 254 13.56 6.60 20.00
C GLY A 254 12.32 5.75 20.29
N PHE A 255 11.99 4.81 19.39
CA PHE A 255 10.83 3.94 19.52
C PHE A 255 10.96 2.95 20.69
N VAL A 256 12.11 2.29 20.80
CA VAL A 256 12.41 1.31 21.86
C VAL A 256 12.37 1.98 23.25
N LEU A 257 12.98 3.15 23.40
CA LEU A 257 12.97 3.93 24.65
C LEU A 257 11.57 4.39 25.08
N LEU A 258 10.70 4.72 24.14
CA LEU A 258 9.32 5.09 24.45
C LEU A 258 8.50 3.87 24.90
N GLN A 259 8.81 2.68 24.40
CA GLN A 259 8.11 1.46 24.77
C GLN A 259 8.53 0.95 26.15
N THR A 260 9.82 0.95 26.46
CA THR A 260 10.30 0.56 27.81
C THR A 260 9.79 1.50 28.89
N LYS A 261 9.67 2.80 28.60
CA LYS A 261 9.09 3.78 29.56
C LYS A 261 7.59 3.57 29.81
N ASN A 262 6.84 3.02 28.86
CA ASN A 262 5.40 2.75 28.97
C ASN A 262 5.07 1.32 29.40
N THR A 263 6.06 0.45 29.60
CA THR A 263 5.82 -0.91 30.09
C THR A 263 5.89 -0.86 31.62
N PRO A 264 4.79 -1.11 32.35
CA PRO A 264 4.84 -1.14 33.81
C PRO A 264 5.83 -2.22 34.26
N LEU A 265 6.75 -1.85 35.14
CA LEU A 265 7.86 -2.69 35.65
C LEU A 265 7.43 -4.07 36.19
N GLY A 266 6.12 -4.33 36.39
CA GLY A 266 5.59 -5.60 36.90
C GLY A 266 5.53 -6.77 35.91
N LEU A 267 5.76 -6.58 34.61
CA LEU A 267 5.75 -7.70 33.64
C LEU A 267 7.11 -8.38 33.45
N TYR A 268 8.22 -7.70 33.76
CA TYR A 268 9.57 -8.28 33.67
C TYR A 268 9.81 -9.34 34.75
N GLU A 269 9.16 -9.23 35.92
CA GLU A 269 9.23 -10.26 36.96
C GLU A 269 8.45 -11.54 36.61
N TYR A 270 7.44 -11.47 35.73
CA TYR A 270 6.60 -12.64 35.42
C TYR A 270 7.25 -13.62 34.43
N THR A 271 7.99 -13.12 33.44
CA THR A 271 8.69 -13.97 32.45
C THR A 271 9.94 -14.62 33.06
N HIS A 272 10.67 -13.93 33.94
CA HIS A 272 11.83 -14.53 34.63
C HIS A 272 11.43 -15.60 35.65
N ARG A 273 10.23 -15.52 36.26
CA ARG A 273 9.76 -16.53 37.23
C ARG A 273 9.26 -17.82 36.58
N GLN A 274 8.86 -17.80 35.31
CA GLN A 274 8.46 -19.02 34.59
C GLN A 274 9.64 -19.74 33.91
N GLY A 275 10.68 -19.03 33.46
CA GLY A 275 11.90 -19.67 32.92
C GLY A 275 12.65 -20.51 33.97
N SER A 276 12.69 -20.06 35.23
CA SER A 276 13.37 -20.78 36.31
C SER A 276 12.67 -22.07 36.78
N LYS A 277 11.40 -22.31 36.40
CA LYS A 277 10.67 -23.52 36.81
C LYS A 277 10.91 -24.74 35.92
N TYR A 278 11.59 -24.58 34.78
CA TYR A 278 11.86 -25.67 33.84
C TYR A 278 13.32 -26.17 33.86
N GLU A 279 14.20 -25.59 34.67
CA GLU A 279 15.60 -26.03 34.83
C GLU A 279 15.85 -26.95 36.04
N THR A 280 14.82 -27.31 36.79
CA THR A 280 14.91 -28.35 37.83
C THR A 280 13.86 -29.42 37.59
N ARG A 281 14.13 -30.31 36.64
CA ARG A 281 13.67 -31.71 36.65
C ARG A 281 14.51 -32.57 35.73
#